data_AF-A0A1N6MWP4-F1
#
_entry.id   AF-A0A1N6MWP4-F1
#
_cell.length_a   1.000
_cell.length_b   1.000
_cell.length_c   1.000
_cell.angle_alpha   90.00
_cell.angle_beta   90.00
_cell.angle_gamma   90.00
#
_symmetry.space_group_name_H-M   'P 1'
#
loop_
_entity.id
_entity.type
_entity.pdbx_description
1 polymer ?
#
loop_
_entity_poly.entity_id
_entity_poly.type
_entity_poly.pdbx_seq_one_letter_code
_entity_poly.pdbx_strand_id
1 'polypeptide(L)'
;MTLETELLPKNISYLMAIHEIKSVTRLAECVGMQQATLHRTLTGEVKDPKYSTLKTIGDYFGRTPAELMECDLAEYDGGRPYIHPICNTEESKFQALPPEAQTAVIEAYKEIVIKEAKPFPDPSGVSHQTARLENLAESLVKGFSKLIDS
;
A
#
# COMPACT_ATOMS: atom_id res chain seq x y z
N MET A 1 -7.71 19.66 -24.01
CA MET A 1 -6.51 19.30 -23.23
C MET A 1 -6.84 19.53 -21.77
N THR A 2 -7.06 18.47 -21.00
CA THR A 2 -7.56 18.49 -19.62
C THR A 2 -6.68 17.61 -18.73
N LEU A 3 -5.35 17.72 -18.88
CA LEU A 3 -4.40 16.85 -18.17
C LEU A 3 -4.22 17.24 -16.70
N GLU A 4 -4.45 18.51 -16.34
CA GLU A 4 -4.24 19.01 -14.97
C GLU A 4 -5.36 18.62 -14.00
N THR A 5 -6.59 18.44 -14.48
CA THR A 5 -7.77 18.21 -13.62
C THR A 5 -7.85 16.78 -13.06
N GLU A 6 -7.06 15.83 -13.58
CA GLU A 6 -7.15 14.41 -13.20
C GLU A 6 -5.97 13.90 -12.37
N LEU A 7 -4.93 14.72 -12.13
CA LEU A 7 -3.76 14.30 -11.36
C LEU A 7 -4.09 13.98 -9.91
N LEU A 8 -4.89 14.84 -9.25
CA LEU A 8 -5.24 14.63 -7.85
C LEU A 8 -6.06 13.34 -7.62
N PRO A 9 -7.18 13.09 -8.34
CA PRO A 9 -7.89 11.80 -8.28
C PRO A 9 -6.99 10.59 -8.52
N LYS A 10 -6.10 10.68 -9.52
CA LYS A 10 -5.16 9.61 -9.87
C LYS A 10 -4.17 9.33 -8.74
N ASN A 11 -3.56 10.38 -8.20
CA ASN A 11 -2.60 10.30 -7.11
C ASN A 11 -3.22 9.74 -5.83
N ILE A 12 -4.43 10.19 -5.47
CA ILE A 12 -5.11 9.64 -4.30
C ILE A 12 -5.49 8.18 -4.52
N SER A 13 -5.94 7.81 -5.72
CA SER A 13 -6.24 6.40 -6.04
C SER A 13 -5.00 5.51 -5.95
N TYR A 14 -3.85 6.01 -6.41
CA TYR A 14 -2.55 5.34 -6.28
C TYR A 14 -2.16 5.14 -4.80
N LEU A 15 -2.26 6.20 -3.99
CA LEU A 15 -1.97 6.14 -2.55
C LEU A 15 -2.92 5.18 -1.83
N MET A 16 -4.21 5.19 -2.15
CA MET A 16 -5.18 4.24 -1.59
C MET A 16 -4.81 2.78 -1.92
N ALA A 17 -4.34 2.51 -3.14
CA ALA A 17 -3.94 1.17 -3.54
C ALA A 17 -2.71 0.67 -2.75
N ILE A 18 -1.69 1.52 -2.58
CA ILE A 18 -0.47 1.19 -1.82
C ILE A 18 -0.76 0.93 -0.35
N HIS A 19 -1.69 1.71 0.22
CA HIS A 19 -2.07 1.62 1.62
C HIS A 19 -3.23 0.64 1.88
N GLU A 20 -3.61 -0.16 0.89
CA GLU A 20 -4.70 -1.15 0.95
C GLU A 20 -6.06 -0.56 1.40
N ILE A 21 -6.30 0.72 1.13
CA ILE A 21 -7.55 1.40 1.48
C ILE A 21 -8.60 1.07 0.42
N LYS A 22 -9.48 0.12 0.74
CA LYS A 22 -10.47 -0.43 -0.21
C LYS A 22 -11.62 0.51 -0.56
N SER A 23 -11.86 1.58 0.21
CA SER A 23 -13.01 2.46 -0.03
C SER A 23 -12.74 3.93 0.33
N VAL A 24 -13.39 4.82 -0.42
CA VAL A 24 -13.37 6.27 -0.16
C VAL A 24 -13.98 6.60 1.21
N THR A 25 -14.99 5.84 1.62
CA THR A 25 -15.57 5.88 2.97
C THR A 25 -14.52 5.71 4.05
N ARG A 26 -13.68 4.67 3.91
CA ARG A 26 -12.61 4.39 4.86
C ARG A 26 -11.55 5.49 4.84
N LEU A 27 -11.19 5.98 3.65
CA LEU A 27 -10.28 7.11 3.54
C LEU A 27 -10.82 8.34 4.29
N ALA A 28 -12.09 8.69 4.09
CA ALA A 28 -12.74 9.84 4.73
C ALA A 28 -12.70 9.75 6.25
N GLU A 29 -12.93 8.56 6.82
CA GLU A 29 -12.77 8.32 8.26
C GLU A 29 -11.32 8.53 8.71
N CYS A 30 -10.35 7.98 7.97
CA CYS A 30 -8.94 8.08 8.30
C CYS A 30 -8.40 9.52 8.26
N VAL A 31 -8.82 10.31 7.27
CA VAL A 31 -8.43 11.72 7.15
C VAL A 31 -9.31 12.66 7.97
N GLY A 32 -10.38 12.16 8.61
CA GLY A 32 -11.32 12.97 9.39
C GLY A 32 -12.15 13.95 8.55
N MET A 33 -12.45 13.61 7.30
CA MET A 33 -13.21 14.44 6.36
C MET A 33 -14.63 13.93 6.13
N GLN A 34 -15.54 14.83 5.72
CA GLN A 34 -16.87 14.42 5.27
C GLN A 34 -16.76 13.64 3.96
N GLN A 35 -17.44 12.49 3.88
CA GLN A 35 -17.46 11.63 2.70
C GLN A 35 -17.88 12.37 1.42
N ALA A 36 -18.90 13.23 1.51
CA ALA A 36 -19.37 14.02 0.36
C ALA A 36 -18.28 14.97 -0.17
N THR A 37 -17.48 15.57 0.73
CA THR A 37 -16.37 16.44 0.33
C THR A 37 -15.27 15.64 -0.36
N LEU A 38 -14.87 14.52 0.24
CA LEU A 38 -13.81 13.68 -0.32
C LEU A 38 -14.22 13.09 -1.68
N HIS A 39 -15.47 12.63 -1.81
CA HIS A 39 -16.00 12.11 -3.06
C HIS A 39 -15.96 13.16 -4.18
N ARG A 40 -16.41 14.40 -3.92
CA ARG A 40 -16.37 15.49 -4.91
C ARG A 40 -14.95 15.89 -5.30
N THR A 41 -13.99 15.79 -4.37
CA THR A 41 -12.57 16.02 -4.65
C THR A 41 -11.99 14.90 -5.51
N LEU A 42 -12.38 13.64 -5.25
CA LEU A 42 -11.92 12.48 -6.02
C LEU A 42 -12.58 12.33 -7.39
N THR A 43 -13.81 12.80 -7.57
CA THR A 43 -14.47 12.78 -8.89
C THR A 43 -14.03 13.93 -9.80
N GLY A 44 -13.16 14.83 -9.33
CA GLY A 44 -12.74 16.01 -10.08
C GLY A 44 -13.84 17.07 -10.25
N GLU A 45 -14.98 16.93 -9.53
CA GLU A 45 -16.03 17.94 -9.50
C GLU A 45 -15.53 19.26 -8.90
N VAL A 46 -14.57 19.18 -7.97
CA VAL A 46 -13.89 20.33 -7.41
C VAL A 46 -12.58 20.55 -8.17
N LYS A 47 -12.57 21.51 -9.10
CA LYS A 47 -11.37 21.87 -9.88
C LYS A 47 -10.19 22.31 -9.01
N ASP A 48 -10.48 23.12 -7.99
CA ASP A 48 -9.46 23.66 -7.07
C ASP A 48 -9.83 23.33 -5.62
N PRO A 49 -9.44 22.15 -5.13
CA PRO A 49 -9.65 21.79 -3.74
C PRO A 49 -8.89 22.77 -2.83
N LYS A 50 -9.51 23.14 -1.71
CA LYS A 50 -8.89 24.05 -0.74
C LYS A 50 -7.57 23.46 -0.26
N TYR A 51 -6.57 24.33 -0.07
CA TYR A 51 -5.28 23.95 0.50
C TYR A 51 -5.41 23.16 1.81
N SER A 52 -6.39 23.51 2.66
CA SER A 52 -6.69 22.77 3.88
C SER A 52 -7.00 21.29 3.62
N THR A 53 -7.77 20.99 2.57
CA THR A 53 -8.12 19.63 2.17
C THR A 53 -6.89 18.87 1.69
N LEU A 54 -6.11 19.48 0.79
CA LEU A 54 -4.89 18.88 0.27
C LEU A 54 -3.87 18.62 1.39
N LYS A 55 -3.77 19.55 2.34
CA LYS A 55 -2.90 19.40 3.51
C LYS A 55 -3.35 18.25 4.40
N THR A 56 -4.64 18.12 4.69
CA THR A 56 -5.15 16.99 5.49
C THR A 56 -4.86 15.64 4.84
N ILE A 57 -5.09 15.52 3.53
CA ILE A 57 -4.81 14.30 2.77
C ILE A 57 -3.30 14.03 2.72
N GLY A 58 -2.52 15.07 2.44
CA GLY A 58 -1.06 15.00 2.38
C GLY A 58 -0.43 14.58 3.70
N ASP A 59 -0.83 15.22 4.82
CA ASP A 59 -0.36 14.90 6.16
C ASP A 59 -0.65 13.43 6.52
N TYR A 60 -1.78 12.88 6.07
CA TYR A 60 -2.12 11.48 6.29
C TYR A 60 -1.22 10.53 5.50
N PHE A 61 -0.96 10.80 4.22
CA PHE A 61 -0.13 9.96 3.36
C PHE A 61 1.37 10.29 3.40
N GLY A 62 1.78 11.28 4.21
CA GLY A 62 3.15 11.78 4.25
C GLY A 62 3.61 12.46 2.95
N ARG A 63 2.69 13.11 2.24
CA ARG A 63 2.93 13.86 0.99
C ARG A 63 2.60 15.32 1.14
N THR A 64 3.24 16.17 0.35
CA THR A 64 2.94 17.59 0.31
C THR A 64 1.76 17.89 -0.63
N PRO A 65 1.01 18.97 -0.37
CA PRO A 65 -0.05 19.43 -1.29
C PRO A 65 0.41 19.66 -2.73
N ALA A 66 1.67 20.10 -2.91
CA ALA A 66 2.26 20.30 -4.23
C ALA A 66 2.48 18.96 -4.96
N GLU A 67 3.06 17.96 -4.29
CA GLU A 67 3.24 16.61 -4.85
C GLU A 67 1.90 15.98 -5.28
N LEU A 68 0.83 16.22 -4.51
CA LEU A 68 -0.50 15.69 -4.83
C LEU A 68 -1.12 16.28 -6.10
N MET A 69 -0.76 17.52 -6.48
CA MET A 69 -1.39 18.26 -7.58
C MET A 69 -0.50 18.38 -8.82
N GLU A 70 0.81 18.48 -8.63
CA GLU A 70 1.77 18.86 -9.68
C GLU A 70 2.59 17.68 -10.21
N CYS A 71 2.60 16.54 -9.51
CA CYS A 71 3.42 15.38 -9.84
C CYS A 71 2.56 14.13 -10.03
N ASP A 72 2.90 13.28 -10.98
CA ASP A 72 2.36 11.93 -11.04
C ASP A 72 3.12 11.05 -10.03
N LEU A 73 2.47 10.73 -8.90
CA LEU A 73 3.11 9.97 -7.83
C LEU A 73 3.47 8.56 -8.26
N ALA A 74 2.72 7.97 -9.20
CA ALA A 74 3.01 6.62 -9.68
C ALA A 74 4.29 6.58 -10.52
N GLU A 75 4.57 7.66 -11.27
CA GLU A 75 5.83 7.79 -12.02
C GLU A 75 6.98 8.23 -11.11
N TYR A 76 6.71 9.15 -10.18
CA TYR A 76 7.70 9.66 -9.23
C TYR A 76 8.29 8.57 -8.32
N ASP A 77 7.43 7.71 -7.77
CA ASP A 77 7.85 6.58 -6.94
C ASP A 77 8.46 5.44 -7.77
N GLY A 78 8.13 5.39 -9.07
CA GLY A 78 8.52 4.34 -9.98
C GLY A 78 8.14 2.96 -9.43
N GLY A 79 9.14 2.07 -9.32
CA GLY A 79 8.96 0.71 -8.80
C GLY A 79 9.02 0.59 -7.27
N ARG A 80 9.18 1.69 -6.53
CA ARG A 80 9.31 1.69 -5.07
C ARG A 80 8.32 2.70 -4.46
N PRO A 81 7.06 2.30 -4.25
CA PRO A 81 6.04 3.18 -3.69
C PRO A 81 6.47 3.70 -2.31
N TYR A 82 6.24 4.98 -2.06
CA TYR A 82 6.46 5.55 -0.74
C TYR A 82 5.34 5.11 0.20
N ILE A 83 5.67 4.22 1.14
CA ILE A 83 4.72 3.72 2.13
C ILE A 83 4.94 4.49 3.43
N HIS A 84 4.12 5.52 3.66
CA HIS A 84 4.09 6.19 4.95
C HIS A 84 3.42 5.29 6.01
N PRO A 85 4.02 5.10 7.20
CA PRO A 85 3.34 4.41 8.30
C PRO A 85 2.06 5.18 8.68
N ILE A 86 0.91 4.67 8.26
CA ILE A 86 -0.40 5.27 8.55
C ILE A 86 -0.98 4.64 9.81
N CYS A 87 -1.63 5.48 10.63
CA CYS A 87 -2.05 5.24 12.01
C CYS A 87 -3.00 4.02 12.22
N ASN A 88 -3.39 3.28 11.17
CA ASN A 88 -4.32 2.16 11.25
C ASN A 88 -3.93 0.96 10.38
N THR A 89 -2.68 0.85 9.93
CA THR A 89 -2.23 -0.47 9.45
C THR A 89 -2.25 -1.36 10.69
N GLU A 90 -3.18 -2.32 10.76
CA GLU A 90 -3.11 -3.38 11.78
C GLU A 90 -1.65 -3.84 11.78
N GLU A 91 -0.96 -3.66 12.91
CA GLU A 91 0.45 -4.00 13.02
C GLU A 91 0.61 -5.38 12.41
N SER A 92 1.29 -5.44 11.25
CA SER A 92 1.42 -6.70 10.54
C SER A 92 1.94 -7.71 11.55
N LYS A 93 1.34 -8.90 11.63
CA LYS A 93 1.78 -9.93 12.59
C LYS A 93 3.28 -10.19 12.51
N PHE A 94 3.88 -9.89 11.35
CA PHE A 94 5.31 -9.85 11.13
C PHE A 94 6.04 -8.72 11.89
N GLN A 95 5.53 -7.48 11.85
CA GLN A 95 6.08 -6.35 12.61
C GLN A 95 5.96 -6.53 14.12
N ALA A 96 4.95 -7.28 14.58
CA ALA A 96 4.79 -7.68 15.98
C ALA A 96 5.85 -8.71 16.44
N LEU A 97 6.58 -9.35 15.52
CA LEU A 97 7.66 -10.28 15.88
C LEU A 97 8.89 -9.50 16.38
N PRO A 98 9.70 -10.08 17.30
CA PRO A 98 11.01 -9.54 17.64
C PRO A 98 11.90 -9.39 16.39
N PRO A 99 12.82 -8.40 16.34
CA PRO A 99 13.71 -8.17 15.19
C PRO A 99 14.49 -9.40 14.74
N GLU A 100 14.88 -10.26 15.68
CA GLU A 100 15.59 -11.52 15.41
C GLU A 100 14.68 -12.52 14.67
N ALA A 101 13.41 -12.61 15.07
CA ALA A 101 12.42 -13.48 14.43
C ALA A 101 12.00 -12.96 13.05
N GLN A 102 11.88 -11.64 12.88
CA GLN A 102 11.64 -11.02 11.58
C GLN A 102 12.73 -11.40 10.57
N THR A 103 13.99 -11.31 11.00
CA THR A 103 15.16 -11.64 10.18
C THR A 103 15.15 -13.13 9.80
N ALA A 104 14.91 -14.02 10.77
CA ALA A 104 14.83 -15.47 10.52
C ALA A 104 13.70 -15.84 9.54
N VAL A 105 12.53 -15.20 9.64
CA VAL A 105 11.41 -15.40 8.70
C VAL A 105 11.76 -14.93 7.29
N ILE A 106 12.41 -13.76 7.16
CA ILE A 106 12.87 -13.24 5.86
C ILE A 106 13.89 -14.18 5.23
N GLU A 107 14.87 -14.66 6.01
CA GLU A 107 15.90 -15.59 5.52
C GLU A 107 15.29 -16.92 5.08
N ALA A 108 14.39 -17.50 5.88
CA ALA A 108 13.68 -18.72 5.52
C ALA A 108 12.89 -18.58 4.22
N TYR A 109 12.17 -17.46 4.06
CA TYR A 109 11.43 -17.19 2.82
C TYR A 109 12.36 -17.05 1.61
N LYS A 110 13.45 -16.30 1.73
CA LYS A 110 14.46 -16.14 0.66
C LYS A 110 15.05 -17.48 0.23
N GLU A 111 15.42 -18.35 1.18
CA GLU A 111 15.94 -19.68 0.85
C GLU A 111 14.95 -20.52 0.06
N ILE A 112 13.66 -20.48 0.45
CA ILE A 112 12.63 -21.28 -0.21
C ILE A 112 12.34 -20.74 -1.62
N VAL A 113 12.26 -19.43 -1.79
CA VAL A 113 12.11 -18.80 -3.11
C VAL A 113 13.27 -19.20 -4.04
N ILE A 114 14.52 -19.15 -3.55
CA ILE A 114 15.69 -19.57 -4.34
C ILE A 114 15.60 -21.05 -4.72
N LYS A 115 15.17 -21.92 -3.80
CA LYS A 115 14.98 -23.36 -4.05
C LYS A 115 13.84 -23.63 -5.05
N GLU A 116 12.78 -22.82 -5.03
CA GLU A 116 11.60 -22.98 -5.91
C GLU A 116 11.75 -22.30 -7.27
N ALA A 117 12.69 -21.36 -7.46
CA ALA A 117 12.93 -20.61 -8.70
C ALA A 117 13.50 -21.44 -9.88
N LYS A 118 13.18 -22.73 -9.97
CA LYS A 118 13.44 -23.52 -11.19
C LYS A 118 12.67 -22.88 -12.36
N PRO A 119 13.32 -22.61 -13.52
CA PRO A 119 12.62 -22.04 -14.65
C PRO A 119 11.59 -23.04 -15.18
N PHE A 120 10.32 -22.70 -15.09
CA PHE A 120 9.24 -23.43 -15.74
C PHE A 120 9.06 -22.88 -17.16
N PRO A 121 8.98 -23.75 -18.19
CA PRO A 121 8.77 -23.31 -19.57
C PRO A 121 7.32 -22.88 -19.88
N ASP A 122 6.37 -23.08 -18.96
CA ASP A 122 4.93 -22.84 -19.18
C ASP A 122 4.42 -21.68 -18.28
N PRO A 123 3.76 -20.65 -18.84
CA PRO A 123 3.15 -19.55 -18.08
C PRO A 123 2.07 -19.99 -17.07
N SER A 124 1.45 -21.17 -17.23
CA SER A 124 0.48 -21.70 -16.25
C SER A 124 1.13 -22.05 -14.89
N GLY A 125 2.42 -22.42 -14.91
CA GLY A 125 3.20 -22.76 -13.73
C GLY A 125 3.55 -21.56 -12.86
N VAL A 126 3.68 -20.37 -13.46
CA VAL A 126 4.03 -19.12 -12.75
C VAL A 126 2.92 -18.71 -11.79
N SER A 127 1.65 -18.78 -12.21
CA SER A 127 0.50 -18.45 -11.34
C SER A 127 0.36 -19.41 -10.16
N HIS A 128 0.59 -20.71 -10.38
CA HIS A 128 0.57 -21.72 -9.31
C HIS A 128 1.74 -21.52 -8.33
N GLN A 129 2.89 -21.06 -8.81
CA GLN A 129 4.03 -20.75 -7.96
C GLN A 129 3.77 -19.53 -7.09
N THR A 130 3.21 -18.45 -7.63
CA THR A 130 2.87 -17.24 -6.86
C THR A 130 1.92 -17.58 -5.71
N ALA A 131 0.82 -18.28 -5.98
CA ALA A 131 -0.14 -18.66 -4.95
C ALA A 131 0.49 -19.57 -3.87
N ARG A 132 1.41 -20.46 -4.23
CA ARG A 132 2.14 -21.30 -3.26
C ARG A 132 3.07 -20.49 -2.37
N LEU A 133 3.80 -19.54 -2.93
CA LEU A 133 4.71 -18.67 -2.18
C LEU A 133 3.95 -17.77 -1.22
N GLU A 134 2.79 -17.25 -1.60
CA GLU A 134 1.91 -16.48 -0.72
C GLU A 134 1.41 -17.33 0.46
N ASN A 135 0.90 -18.53 0.20
CA ASN A 135 0.46 -19.46 1.24
C ASN A 135 1.60 -19.85 2.20
N LEU A 136 2.81 -20.00 1.67
CA LEU A 136 4.00 -20.28 2.44
C LEU A 136 4.37 -19.10 3.34
N ALA A 137 4.39 -17.87 2.80
CA ALA A 137 4.68 -16.67 3.58
C ALA A 137 3.71 -16.53 4.76
N GLU A 138 2.41 -16.75 4.54
CA GLU A 138 1.42 -16.75 5.61
C GLU A 138 1.67 -17.85 6.65
N SER A 139 2.02 -19.06 6.20
CA SER A 139 2.26 -20.20 7.09
C SER A 139 3.48 -20.01 7.96
N LEU A 140 4.55 -19.40 7.42
CA LEU A 140 5.75 -19.04 8.17
C LEU A 140 5.42 -18.01 9.27
N VAL A 141 4.75 -16.91 8.92
CA VAL A 141 4.35 -15.88 9.91
C VAL A 141 3.50 -16.51 11.02
N LYS A 142 2.47 -17.30 10.67
CA LYS A 142 1.62 -18.00 11.65
C LYS A 142 2.40 -18.97 12.53
N GLY A 143 3.38 -19.68 11.98
CA GLY A 143 4.22 -20.64 12.72
C GLY A 143 5.11 -19.95 13.74
N PHE A 144 5.79 -18.87 13.35
CA PHE A 144 6.66 -18.10 14.24
C PHE A 144 5.88 -17.36 15.33
N SER A 145 4.72 -16.78 15.01
CA SER A 145 3.86 -16.16 16.04
C SER A 145 3.49 -17.16 17.14
N LYS A 146 3.08 -18.38 16.78
CA LYS A 146 2.75 -19.43 17.77
C LYS A 146 3.94 -19.82 18.66
N LEU A 147 5.15 -19.85 18.11
CA LEU A 147 6.36 -20.21 18.87
C LEU A 147 6.75 -19.14 19.89
N ILE A 148 6.46 -17.87 19.61
CA ILE A 148 6.73 -16.76 20.52
C ILE A 148 5.66 -16.69 21.63
N ASP A 149 4.42 -17.02 21.30
CA ASP A 149 3.30 -17.03 22.25
C ASP A 149 3.26 -18.29 23.15
N SER A 150 4.13 -19.28 22.91
CA SER A 150 4.19 -20.57 23.67
C SER A 150 5.24 -20.54 24.78
#